data_AF-A0A0F5VJQ2-F1
#
_entry.id   AF-A0A0F5VJQ2-F1
#
_cell.length_a   1.000
_cell.length_b   1.000
_cell.length_c   1.000
_cell.angle_alpha   90.00
_cell.angle_beta   90.00
_cell.angle_gamma   90.00
#
_symmetry.space_group_name_H-M   'P 1'
#
loop_
_entity.id
_entity.type
_entity.pdbx_description
1 polymer ?
#
loop_
_entity_poly.entity_id
_entity_poly.type
_entity_poly.pdbx_seq_one_letter_code
_entity_poly.pdbx_strand_id
1 'polypeptide(L)'
;MRYGSPDGLFGSDSQTPDQIFEQGRGGLGGSAEVGDQFGGDLSLGDVNDDGYLDLAIGSPGESIGDLADAGAVWLLCGSARGLGTAGSQNFDQNTA
;
A
#
# COMPACT_ATOMS: atom_id res chain seq x y z
N MET A 1 -6.64 6.03 0.92
CA MET A 1 -5.45 6.26 1.75
C MET A 1 -4.92 7.65 1.43
N ARG A 2 -4.91 8.59 2.38
CA ARG A 2 -4.50 9.98 2.12
C ARG A 2 -3.05 10.17 2.56
N TYR A 3 -2.21 10.76 1.71
CA TYR A 3 -0.84 11.16 2.07
C TYR A 3 -0.84 12.65 2.47
N GLY A 4 0.01 13.02 3.43
CA GLY A 4 0.06 14.37 4.00
C GLY A 4 1.25 15.18 3.51
N SER A 5 1.11 16.51 3.56
CA SER A 5 2.20 17.49 3.44
C SER A 5 2.43 18.18 4.81
N PRO A 6 3.51 18.99 4.97
CA PRO A 6 3.76 19.76 6.19
C PRO A 6 2.62 20.68 6.62
N ASP A 7 1.73 21.05 5.67
CA ASP A 7 0.58 21.91 5.95
C ASP A 7 -0.69 21.11 6.31
N GLY A 8 -0.69 19.78 6.18
CA GLY A 8 -1.78 18.90 6.59
C GLY A 8 -2.31 17.96 5.50
N LEU A 9 -3.48 17.38 5.78
CA LEU A 9 -4.18 16.40 4.94
C LEU A 9 -4.89 17.08 3.76
N PHE A 10 -4.15 17.71 2.85
CA PHE A 10 -4.77 18.43 1.74
C PHE A 10 -5.00 17.54 0.52
N GLY A 11 -6.27 17.24 0.27
CA GLY A 11 -6.83 17.20 -1.07
C GLY A 11 -7.54 18.55 -1.31
N SER A 12 -6.82 19.57 -1.77
CA SER A 12 -7.47 20.82 -2.22
C SER A 12 -6.68 21.68 -3.20
N ASP A 13 -5.56 21.19 -3.75
CA ASP A 13 -5.03 21.77 -4.99
C ASP A 13 -5.25 20.78 -6.13
N SER A 14 -5.81 21.26 -7.23
CA SER A 14 -6.21 20.50 -8.42
C SER A 14 -5.04 19.79 -9.12
N GLN A 15 -3.82 19.86 -8.55
CA GLN A 15 -2.59 19.31 -9.07
C GLN A 15 -2.29 17.88 -8.57
N THR A 16 -2.85 17.43 -7.43
CA THR A 16 -2.68 16.06 -6.92
C THR A 16 -4.00 15.51 -6.37
N PRO A 17 -4.81 14.79 -7.17
CA PRO A 17 -6.04 14.18 -6.67
C PRO A 17 -5.74 13.14 -5.58
N ASP A 18 -6.73 12.88 -4.73
CA ASP A 18 -6.69 11.79 -3.74
C ASP A 18 -6.29 10.49 -4.44
N GLN A 19 -5.32 9.77 -3.86
CA GLN A 19 -4.94 8.45 -4.34
C GLN A 19 -5.76 7.38 -3.61
N ILE A 20 -6.39 6.51 -4.40
CA ILE A 20 -7.18 5.39 -3.90
C ILE A 20 -6.47 4.11 -4.33
N PHE A 21 -6.18 3.27 -3.34
CA PHE A 21 -5.56 1.96 -3.54
C PHE A 21 -6.52 0.89 -3.05
N GLU A 22 -6.72 -0.12 -3.89
CA GLU A 22 -7.50 -1.32 -3.61
C GLU A 22 -6.60 -2.51 -3.94
N GLN A 23 -6.62 -3.53 -3.09
CA GLN A 23 -5.94 -4.80 -3.37
C GLN A 23 -6.34 -5.36 -4.73
N GLY A 24 -5.39 -5.95 -5.45
CA GLY A 24 -5.63 -6.54 -6.77
C GLY A 24 -5.94 -5.53 -7.89
N ARG A 25 -5.97 -4.21 -7.62
CA ARG A 25 -6.18 -3.16 -8.63
C ARG A 25 -4.93 -2.33 -8.87
N GLY A 26 -4.87 -1.73 -10.06
CA GLY A 26 -3.85 -0.74 -10.40
C GLY A 26 -2.42 -1.28 -10.40
N GLY A 27 -2.22 -2.61 -10.45
CA GLY A 27 -0.90 -3.24 -10.40
C GLY A 27 -0.49 -3.72 -9.00
N LEU A 28 -1.34 -3.56 -7.99
CA LEU A 28 -1.16 -4.23 -6.69
C LEU A 28 -1.50 -5.71 -6.83
N GLY A 29 -0.61 -6.59 -6.41
CA GLY A 29 -0.82 -8.04 -6.43
C GLY A 29 -1.91 -8.51 -5.46
N GLY A 30 -2.23 -9.81 -5.51
CA GLY A 30 -3.30 -10.42 -4.70
C GLY A 30 -4.69 -10.30 -5.32
N SER A 31 -5.64 -11.02 -4.74
CA SER A 31 -7.06 -10.92 -5.07
C SER A 31 -7.79 -10.29 -3.89
N ALA A 32 -8.72 -9.38 -4.13
CA ALA A 32 -9.54 -8.84 -3.04
C ALA A 32 -10.64 -9.83 -2.66
N GLU A 33 -10.60 -10.32 -1.42
CA GLU A 33 -11.51 -11.27 -0.83
C GLU A 33 -12.21 -10.68 0.41
N VAL A 34 -13.31 -11.30 0.81
CA VAL A 34 -14.05 -10.87 2.00
C VAL A 34 -13.27 -11.33 3.23
N GLY A 35 -12.72 -10.39 3.98
CA GLY A 35 -12.04 -10.66 5.24
C GLY A 35 -10.58 -10.22 5.29
N ASP A 36 -9.99 -9.91 4.13
CA ASP A 36 -8.54 -9.63 4.00
C ASP A 36 -8.09 -8.45 4.85
N GLN A 37 -8.98 -7.46 5.03
CA GLN A 37 -8.72 -6.25 5.79
C GLN A 37 -7.54 -5.47 5.21
N PHE A 38 -7.45 -5.37 3.87
CA PHE A 38 -6.45 -4.54 3.21
C PHE A 38 -6.53 -3.09 3.72
N GLY A 39 -5.40 -2.58 4.23
CA GLY A 39 -5.36 -1.28 4.91
C GLY A 39 -5.72 -1.34 6.40
N GLY A 40 -5.75 -2.54 6.98
CA GLY A 40 -5.99 -2.77 8.41
C GLY A 40 -4.83 -2.30 9.30
N ASP A 41 -3.62 -2.24 8.76
CA ASP A 41 -2.45 -1.61 9.38
C ASP A 41 -1.62 -0.84 8.34
N LEU A 42 -1.05 0.30 8.73
CA LEU A 42 -0.42 1.26 7.83
C LEU A 42 0.86 1.82 8.45
N SER A 43 1.97 1.76 7.70
CA SER A 43 3.24 2.33 8.12
C SER A 43 3.91 3.11 6.99
N LEU A 44 4.61 4.18 7.36
CA LEU A 44 5.35 5.04 6.42
C LEU A 44 6.83 5.04 6.78
N GLY A 45 7.67 4.98 5.75
CA GLY A 45 9.12 5.10 5.88
C GLY A 45 9.76 5.21 4.51
N ASP A 46 10.89 5.91 4.42
CA ASP A 46 11.73 5.90 3.21
C ASP A 46 12.62 4.64 3.30
N VAL A 47 12.16 3.53 2.71
CA VAL A 47 12.83 2.23 2.84
C VAL A 47 13.82 1.97 1.71
N ASN A 48 13.76 2.76 0.64
CA ASN A 48 14.67 2.68 -0.50
C ASN A 48 15.71 3.81 -0.55
N ASP A 49 15.69 4.75 0.41
CA ASP A 49 16.61 5.89 0.56
C ASP A 49 16.58 6.85 -0.64
N ASP A 50 15.39 7.07 -1.22
CA ASP A 50 15.19 7.96 -2.37
C ASP A 50 14.72 9.38 -2.00
N GLY A 51 14.49 9.62 -0.70
CA GLY A 51 14.05 10.90 -0.15
C GLY A 51 12.53 11.07 -0.11
N TYR A 52 11.75 10.06 -0.49
CA TYR A 52 10.29 10.04 -0.42
C TYR A 52 9.80 8.94 0.53
N LEU A 53 8.70 9.19 1.24
CA LEU A 53 8.10 8.16 2.09
C LEU A 53 7.40 7.09 1.24
N ASP A 54 7.71 5.84 1.52
CA ASP A 54 7.02 4.65 1.03
C ASP A 54 5.92 4.24 1.99
N LEU A 55 4.91 3.54 1.46
CA LEU A 55 3.76 3.06 2.22
C LEU A 55 3.76 1.54 2.29
N ALA A 56 3.81 1.01 3.51
CA ALA A 56 3.48 -0.38 3.80
C ALA A 56 1.99 -0.49 4.18
N ILE A 57 1.27 -1.42 3.54
CA ILE A 57 -0.15 -1.69 3.75
C ILE A 57 -0.30 -3.14 4.20
N GLY A 58 -0.75 -3.35 5.43
CA GLY A 58 -1.08 -4.67 5.96
C GLY A 58 -2.49 -5.13 5.57
N SER A 59 -2.62 -6.42 5.32
CA SER A 59 -3.87 -7.15 5.09
C SER A 59 -3.84 -8.41 5.98
N PRO A 60 -4.11 -8.30 7.28
CA PRO A 60 -3.92 -9.41 8.23
C PRO A 60 -4.85 -10.61 7.99
N GLY A 61 -5.96 -10.42 7.27
CA GLY A 61 -6.88 -11.50 6.89
C GLY A 61 -6.55 -12.17 5.56
N GLU A 62 -5.48 -11.75 4.86
CA GLU A 62 -5.16 -12.32 3.55
C GLU A 62 -4.95 -13.84 3.64
N SER A 63 -5.62 -14.57 2.75
CA SER A 63 -5.43 -16.02 2.62
C SER A 63 -4.34 -16.33 1.59
N ILE A 64 -3.41 -17.21 1.96
CA ILE A 64 -2.28 -17.57 1.10
C ILE A 64 -2.30 -19.09 0.86
N GLY A 65 -2.71 -19.48 -0.35
CA GLY A 65 -2.98 -20.87 -0.68
C GLY A 65 -4.13 -21.42 0.16
N ASP A 66 -3.89 -22.55 0.84
CA ASP A 66 -4.90 -23.17 1.72
C ASP A 66 -4.87 -22.64 3.17
N LEU A 67 -3.97 -21.70 3.49
CA LEU A 67 -3.87 -21.11 4.83
C LEU A 67 -4.69 -19.82 4.91
N ALA A 68 -5.82 -19.90 5.61
CA ALA A 68 -6.68 -18.76 5.89
C ALA A 68 -6.02 -17.78 6.86
N ASP A 69 -6.28 -16.48 6.66
CA ASP A 69 -5.80 -15.37 7.50
C ASP A 69 -4.29 -15.42 7.80
N ALA A 70 -3.50 -15.84 6.81
CA ALA A 70 -2.05 -15.89 6.92
C ALA A 70 -1.43 -14.48 7.01
N GLY A 71 -2.10 -13.53 6.38
CA GLY A 71 -1.71 -12.14 6.30
C GLY A 71 -0.71 -11.86 5.19
N ALA A 72 -0.75 -10.63 4.68
CA ALA A 72 0.20 -10.13 3.70
C ALA A 72 0.45 -8.63 3.86
N VAL A 73 1.54 -8.15 3.28
CA VAL A 73 1.95 -6.74 3.29
C VAL A 73 2.30 -6.28 1.87
N TRP A 74 1.79 -5.13 1.47
CA TRP A 74 2.16 -4.46 0.21
C TRP A 74 3.04 -3.27 0.51
N LEU A 75 4.12 -3.10 -0.25
CA LEU A 75 4.97 -1.91 -0.24
C LEU A 75 4.78 -1.12 -1.52
N LEU A 76 4.37 0.14 -1.39
CA LEU A 76 4.23 1.10 -2.48
C LEU A 76 5.29 2.18 -2.34
N CYS A 77 6.14 2.34 -3.34
CA CYS A 77 7.18 3.36 -3.29
C CYS A 77 6.62 4.77 -3.47
N GLY A 78 7.17 5.71 -2.71
CA GLY A 78 6.95 7.14 -2.86
C GLY A 78 7.66 7.72 -4.08
N SER A 79 7.28 8.93 -4.47
CA SER A 79 7.99 9.72 -5.47
C SER A 79 7.55 11.19 -5.40
N ALA A 80 8.21 12.05 -6.16
CA ALA A 80 7.75 13.43 -6.38
C ALA A 80 6.31 13.55 -6.91
N ARG A 81 5.73 12.46 -7.44
CA ARG A 81 4.38 12.39 -7.99
C ARG A 81 3.37 11.72 -7.04
N GLY A 82 3.78 11.41 -5.81
CA GLY A 82 3.02 10.62 -4.85
C GLY A 82 3.35 9.13 -4.90
N LEU A 83 2.49 8.31 -4.30
CA LEU A 83 2.68 6.86 -4.20
C LEU A 83 2.45 6.17 -5.55
N GLY A 84 3.32 5.24 -5.90
CA GLY A 84 3.23 4.42 -7.10
C GLY A 84 2.86 2.98 -6.80
N THR A 85 1.99 2.40 -7.61
CA THR A 85 1.73 0.94 -7.62
C THR A 85 2.66 0.18 -8.57
N ALA A 86 3.25 0.89 -9.54
CA ALA A 86 4.22 0.34 -10.47
C ALA A 86 5.49 -0.07 -9.69
N GLY A 87 5.84 -1.35 -9.75
CA GLY A 87 6.95 -1.90 -8.98
C GLY A 87 6.65 -2.10 -7.50
N SER A 88 5.37 -2.02 -7.09
CA SER A 88 4.96 -2.44 -5.75
C SER A 88 5.35 -3.89 -5.48
N GLN A 89 5.68 -4.18 -4.22
CA GLN A 89 6.09 -5.50 -3.77
C GLN A 89 5.04 -6.03 -2.80
N ASN A 90 4.75 -7.32 -2.87
CA ASN A 90 3.89 -8.02 -1.93
C ASN A 90 4.72 -9.05 -1.16
N PHE A 91 4.49 -9.12 0.14
CA PHE A 91 5.18 -10.01 1.05
C PHE A 91 4.17 -10.83 1.82
N ASP A 92 4.43 -12.12 1.90
CA ASP A 92 3.72 -13.10 2.70
C ASP A 92 4.72 -14.17 3.17
N GLN A 93 4.27 -15.18 3.91
CA GLN A 93 5.13 -16.22 4.45
C GLN A 93 5.89 -17.07 3.41
N ASN A 94 5.49 -17.01 2.13
CA ASN A 94 6.14 -17.70 1.02
C ASN A 94 7.13 -16.82 0.25
N THR A 95 7.26 -15.55 0.64
CA THR A 95 8.23 -14.64 0.02
C THR A 95 9.64 -14.98 0.50
N ALA A 96 10.57 -15.19 -0.44
CA ALA A 96 11.94 -15.64 -0.20
C ALA A 96 12.95 -14.50 -0.06
#